data_AF-A0A7X3QDZ9-F1
#
_entry.id   AF-A0A7X3QDZ9-F1
#
_cell.length_a   1.000
_cell.length_b   1.000
_cell.length_c   1.000
_cell.angle_alpha   90.00
_cell.angle_beta   90.00
_cell.angle_gamma   90.00
#
_symmetry.space_group_name_H-M   'P 1'
#
loop_
_entity.id
_entity.type
_entity.pdbx_description
1 polymer ?
#
loop_
_entity_poly.entity_id
_entity_poly.type
_entity_poly.pdbx_seq_one_letter_code
_entity_poly.pdbx_strand_id
1 'polypeptide(L)'
;YREHRTTLGGQLEDVDAPAADRLRKVLDDAAFDRRLDAAVGAAEVELEARAARDAELARAVLTLEASVSGIDQHRDGLRDSSDLELESVVRALAGGYVEPTPGGDPIVNPDAVPTGRNLFSIDAEKTPSPEAWTVGRRLAETLVDEHRRRHDAYPRKVAFTLWPSDFIGTEGATIGQIFYLLGVEPVWDPFGRVADLRLMPAADLGRPRIDVVVQTAGQLRDLAASRLALINRAVAMAAEARDAEAHANFVHEGRLRAEEVMKERGLSPADARRYSTLRVFGGVNGAYGTAIMEMVERGDRWEKDAEVAGQYLRNMGAVYDEGELWSFYAEGIFEAALADTEIVVHPRESHTWGALSLDHVYEFMGGLSMAVRHVTGRDADAYFNDFRNAQRPRVTDLNETVWTEARSTLLNPAYIGEMQAGGASSAEQFAETFRNTYGWNVMKPAAIDDALWNELYEVYVDDRYDIGIEAFFRRENPYALQEMTAVMLETVRKGLWDASQQQVAVLAELHTRLVEEFEAGCSGFVCDNATLASFIAEQAPADLAASYRRELQRAVTTSVELADESVVLAEQEAETRPADTAANRPGPARAAWLGVAVVAALFVVALLVLRRRRSTT
;
A
#
# COMPACT_ATOMS: atom_id res chain seq x y z
N TYR A 1 -24.48 21.50 45.81
CA TYR A 1 -23.70 21.48 47.07
C TYR A 1 -22.89 22.77 47.25
N ARG A 2 -21.94 23.08 46.36
CA ARG A 2 -21.07 24.27 46.48
C ARG A 2 -21.85 25.59 46.57
N GLU A 3 -22.91 25.77 45.77
CA GLU A 3 -23.79 26.96 45.87
C GLU A 3 -24.49 27.06 47.23
N HIS A 4 -25.10 25.97 47.72
CA HIS A 4 -25.72 25.94 49.06
C HIS A 4 -24.71 26.19 50.18
N ARG A 5 -23.46 25.73 50.04
CA ARG A 5 -22.37 26.04 50.99
C ARG A 5 -22.08 27.53 51.03
N THR A 6 -21.99 28.19 49.87
CA THR A 6 -21.79 29.64 49.77
C THR A 6 -22.97 30.41 50.37
N THR A 7 -24.20 29.97 50.12
CA THR A 7 -25.41 30.57 50.69
C THR A 7 -25.46 30.44 52.22
N LEU A 8 -25.18 29.25 52.75
CA LEU A 8 -25.11 29.01 54.21
C LEU A 8 -23.94 29.76 54.85
N GLY A 9 -22.81 29.88 54.15
CA GLY A 9 -21.66 30.70 54.54
C GLY A 9 -22.03 32.17 54.74
N GLY A 10 -22.83 32.74 53.84
CA GLY A 10 -23.33 34.11 53.94
C GLY A 10 -24.41 34.31 55.02
N GLN A 11 -25.16 33.27 55.38
CA GLN A 11 -26.19 33.32 56.43
C GLN A 11 -25.64 33.15 57.86
N LEU A 12 -24.34 32.85 58.00
CA LEU A 12 -23.67 32.70 59.31
C LEU A 12 -23.38 34.05 60.00
N GLU A 13 -23.62 35.18 59.34
CA GLU A 13 -23.45 36.52 59.94
C GLU A 13 -24.48 36.81 61.04
N ASP A 14 -25.64 36.15 61.03
CA ASP A 14 -26.76 36.35 61.96
C ASP A 14 -26.85 35.31 63.11
N VAL A 15 -25.83 34.46 63.28
CA VAL A 15 -25.83 33.32 64.22
C VAL A 15 -24.86 33.54 65.39
N ASP A 16 -25.22 33.10 66.60
CA ASP A 16 -24.40 33.21 67.82
C ASP A 16 -22.97 32.64 67.63
N ALA A 17 -21.96 33.39 68.12
CA ALA A 17 -20.54 33.22 67.78
C ALA A 17 -19.96 31.81 68.00
N PRO A 18 -20.29 31.07 69.08
CA PRO A 18 -19.77 29.72 69.30
C PRO A 18 -20.42 28.66 68.39
N ALA A 19 -21.62 28.92 67.90
CA ALA A 19 -22.31 28.07 66.93
C ALA A 19 -21.80 28.38 65.51
N ALA A 20 -21.57 29.66 65.20
CA ALA A 20 -21.01 30.11 63.94
C ALA A 20 -19.57 29.57 63.72
N ASP A 21 -18.70 29.57 64.74
CA ASP A 21 -17.33 29.04 64.62
C ASP A 21 -17.30 27.52 64.37
N ARG A 22 -18.24 26.78 65.00
CA ARG A 22 -18.39 25.34 64.78
C ARG A 22 -18.90 25.03 63.38
N LEU A 23 -19.89 25.78 62.89
CA LEU A 23 -20.36 25.61 61.51
C LEU A 23 -19.28 25.99 60.50
N ARG A 24 -18.55 27.07 60.72
CA ARG A 24 -17.48 27.53 59.81
C ARG A 24 -16.36 26.49 59.68
N LYS A 25 -15.96 25.83 60.77
CA LYS A 25 -15.03 24.68 60.73
C LYS A 25 -15.52 23.49 59.91
N VAL A 26 -16.82 23.26 59.86
CA VAL A 26 -17.43 22.17 59.06
C VAL A 26 -17.57 22.61 57.60
N LEU A 27 -17.91 23.86 57.34
CA LEU A 27 -18.04 24.41 55.99
C LEU A 27 -16.69 24.60 55.28
N ASP A 28 -15.64 24.95 56.02
CA ASP A 28 -14.27 25.19 55.50
C ASP A 28 -13.36 23.95 55.58
N ASP A 29 -13.93 22.74 55.71
CA ASP A 29 -13.16 21.50 55.75
C ASP A 29 -12.55 21.16 54.36
N ALA A 30 -11.32 21.59 54.15
CA ALA A 30 -10.56 21.27 52.93
C ALA A 30 -10.36 19.76 52.70
N ALA A 31 -10.45 18.92 53.75
CA ALA A 31 -10.42 17.48 53.59
C ALA A 31 -11.76 16.91 53.11
N PHE A 32 -12.88 17.57 53.41
CA PHE A 32 -14.17 17.25 52.80
C PHE A 32 -14.18 17.61 51.31
N ASP A 33 -13.71 18.80 50.93
CA ASP A 33 -13.67 19.24 49.52
C ASP A 33 -12.82 18.28 48.67
N ARG A 34 -11.63 17.89 49.14
CA ARG A 34 -10.81 16.88 48.45
C ARG A 34 -11.51 15.54 48.26
N ARG A 35 -12.29 15.08 49.26
CA ARG A 35 -13.05 13.83 49.16
C ARG A 35 -14.22 13.95 48.20
N LEU A 36 -14.90 15.10 48.17
CA LEU A 36 -15.99 15.37 47.24
C LEU A 36 -15.47 15.42 45.80
N ASP A 37 -14.37 16.13 45.55
CA ASP A 37 -13.76 16.23 44.22
C ASP A 37 -13.28 14.86 43.73
N ALA A 38 -12.65 14.06 44.59
CA ALA A 38 -12.28 12.69 44.27
C ALA A 38 -13.51 11.80 43.97
N ALA A 39 -14.61 11.94 44.72
CA ALA A 39 -15.82 11.18 44.49
C ALA A 39 -16.55 11.59 43.20
N VAL A 40 -16.59 12.89 42.88
CA VAL A 40 -17.13 13.41 41.62
C VAL A 40 -16.29 12.93 40.45
N GLY A 41 -14.96 13.06 40.52
CA GLY A 41 -14.06 12.57 39.46
C GLY A 41 -14.18 11.06 39.25
N ALA A 42 -14.30 10.27 40.32
CA ALA A 42 -14.55 8.83 40.20
C ALA A 42 -15.91 8.51 39.55
N ALA A 43 -16.96 9.27 39.87
CA ALA A 43 -18.30 9.10 39.28
C ALA A 43 -18.34 9.54 37.80
N GLU A 44 -17.62 10.60 37.43
CA GLU A 44 -17.45 11.05 36.05
C GLU A 44 -16.76 9.97 35.21
N VAL A 45 -15.64 9.41 35.70
CA VAL A 45 -14.94 8.29 35.06
C VAL A 45 -15.85 7.07 34.90
N GLU A 46 -16.65 6.73 35.92
CA GLU A 46 -17.59 5.61 35.83
C GLU A 46 -18.71 5.89 34.80
N LEU A 47 -19.24 7.11 34.76
CA LEU A 47 -20.27 7.52 33.82
C LEU A 47 -19.75 7.48 32.38
N GLU A 48 -18.55 8.00 32.13
CA GLU A 48 -17.88 7.91 30.83
C GLU A 48 -17.66 6.45 30.42
N ALA A 49 -17.19 5.60 31.33
CA ALA A 49 -17.01 4.17 31.06
C ALA A 49 -18.35 3.45 30.79
N ARG A 50 -19.45 3.86 31.42
CA ARG A 50 -20.80 3.35 31.11
C ARG A 50 -21.28 3.84 29.74
N ALA A 51 -21.17 5.14 29.46
CA ALA A 51 -21.55 5.71 28.18
C ALA A 51 -20.77 5.08 27.02
N ALA A 52 -19.47 4.82 27.19
CA ALA A 52 -18.64 4.12 26.21
C ALA A 52 -19.16 2.69 25.95
N ARG A 53 -19.51 1.94 27.01
CA ARG A 53 -20.09 0.59 26.90
C ARG A 53 -21.45 0.60 26.23
N ASP A 54 -22.32 1.55 26.57
CA ASP A 54 -23.65 1.69 25.96
C ASP A 54 -23.53 2.05 24.47
N ALA A 55 -22.59 2.93 24.11
CA ALA A 55 -22.31 3.27 22.71
C ALA A 55 -21.68 2.11 21.92
N GLU A 56 -20.83 1.29 22.56
CA GLU A 56 -20.31 0.07 21.97
C GLU A 56 -21.43 -0.95 21.73
N LEU A 57 -22.29 -1.17 22.73
CA LEU A 57 -23.43 -2.07 22.61
C LEU A 57 -24.41 -1.60 21.52
N ALA A 58 -24.75 -0.31 21.49
CA ALA A 58 -25.62 0.25 20.47
C ALA A 58 -25.04 0.05 19.06
N ARG A 59 -23.74 0.31 18.87
CA ARG A 59 -23.05 0.02 17.61
C ARG A 59 -23.10 -1.47 17.27
N ALA A 60 -22.79 -2.35 18.21
CA ALA A 60 -22.82 -3.79 17.98
C ALA A 60 -24.22 -4.28 17.56
N VAL A 61 -25.29 -3.77 18.20
CA VAL A 61 -26.67 -4.10 17.85
C VAL A 61 -27.03 -3.61 16.45
N LEU A 62 -26.71 -2.35 16.13
CA LEU A 62 -26.97 -1.78 14.79
C LEU A 62 -26.20 -2.53 13.69
N THR A 63 -24.92 -2.85 13.94
CA THR A 63 -24.10 -3.63 13.00
C THR A 63 -24.69 -5.03 12.80
N LEU A 64 -25.16 -5.68 13.86
CA LEU A 64 -25.79 -7.00 13.77
C LEU A 64 -27.11 -6.93 12.99
N GLU A 65 -27.95 -5.93 13.26
CA GLU A 65 -29.21 -5.71 12.53
C GLU A 65 -28.95 -5.47 11.03
N ALA A 66 -28.00 -4.59 10.70
CA ALA A 66 -27.61 -4.32 9.32
C ALA A 66 -27.07 -5.57 8.63
N SER A 67 -26.19 -6.32 9.32
CA SER A 67 -25.59 -7.55 8.80
C SER A 67 -26.64 -8.62 8.53
N VAL A 68 -27.57 -8.85 9.46
CA VAL A 68 -28.65 -9.84 9.31
C VAL A 68 -29.63 -9.42 8.22
N SER A 69 -29.99 -8.14 8.17
CA SER A 69 -30.92 -7.63 7.15
C SER A 69 -30.31 -7.63 5.74
N GLY A 70 -28.98 -7.52 5.65
CA GLY A 70 -28.23 -7.52 4.39
C GLY A 70 -27.93 -8.91 3.80
N ILE A 71 -28.17 -10.01 4.54
CA ILE A 71 -27.78 -11.37 4.09
C ILE A 71 -28.37 -11.72 2.73
N ASP A 72 -29.68 -11.54 2.56
CA ASP A 72 -30.36 -11.89 1.31
C ASP A 72 -29.87 -11.01 0.15
N GLN A 73 -29.73 -9.70 0.38
CA GLN A 73 -29.21 -8.77 -0.62
C GLN A 73 -27.79 -9.13 -1.05
N HIS A 74 -26.91 -9.45 -0.10
CA HIS A 74 -25.52 -9.79 -0.40
C HIS A 74 -25.41 -11.14 -1.12
N ARG A 75 -26.19 -12.15 -0.69
CA ARG A 75 -26.28 -13.44 -1.38
C ARG A 75 -26.76 -13.27 -2.83
N ASP A 76 -27.84 -12.53 -3.01
CA ASP A 76 -28.44 -12.34 -4.34
C ASP A 76 -27.50 -11.49 -5.21
N GLY A 77 -26.86 -10.47 -4.64
CA GLY A 77 -25.82 -9.68 -5.29
C GLY A 77 -24.64 -10.52 -5.78
N LEU A 78 -24.13 -11.45 -4.96
CA LEU A 78 -23.07 -12.39 -5.36
C LEU A 78 -23.53 -13.33 -6.47
N ARG A 79 -24.75 -13.87 -6.37
CA ARG A 79 -25.28 -14.80 -7.37
C ARG A 79 -25.46 -14.14 -8.73
N ASP A 80 -26.00 -12.92 -8.73
CA ASP A 80 -26.40 -12.23 -9.95
C ASP A 80 -25.22 -11.47 -10.60
N SER A 81 -24.09 -11.33 -9.89
CA SER A 81 -22.87 -10.63 -10.33
C SER A 81 -22.35 -11.06 -11.70
N SER A 82 -22.20 -12.37 -11.94
CA SER A 82 -21.62 -12.88 -13.20
C SER A 82 -22.45 -12.53 -14.44
N ASP A 83 -23.78 -12.60 -14.35
CA ASP A 83 -24.67 -12.21 -15.45
C ASP A 83 -24.63 -10.69 -15.65
N LEU A 84 -24.64 -9.92 -14.56
CA LEU A 84 -24.59 -8.46 -14.59
C LEU A 84 -23.29 -7.91 -15.18
N GLU A 85 -22.14 -8.57 -14.94
CA GLU A 85 -20.86 -8.19 -15.54
C GLU A 85 -20.92 -8.20 -17.07
N LEU A 86 -21.41 -9.29 -17.66
CA LEU A 86 -21.53 -9.42 -19.11
C LEU A 86 -22.56 -8.42 -19.68
N GLU A 87 -23.72 -8.30 -19.03
CA GLU A 87 -24.75 -7.35 -19.44
C GLU A 87 -24.25 -5.90 -19.42
N SER A 88 -23.49 -5.52 -18.40
CA SER A 88 -22.94 -4.17 -18.26
C SER A 88 -21.86 -3.87 -19.29
N VAL A 89 -21.03 -4.84 -19.66
CA VAL A 89 -20.08 -4.69 -20.78
C VAL A 89 -20.84 -4.44 -22.08
N VAL A 90 -21.88 -5.23 -22.38
CA VAL A 90 -22.72 -5.05 -23.57
C VAL A 90 -23.41 -3.68 -23.56
N ARG A 91 -23.92 -3.25 -22.41
CA ARG A 91 -24.54 -1.94 -22.21
C ARG A 91 -23.56 -0.79 -22.46
N ALA A 92 -22.34 -0.88 -21.90
CA ALA A 92 -21.30 0.12 -22.08
C ALA A 92 -20.90 0.26 -23.56
N LEU A 93 -20.71 -0.88 -24.25
CA LEU A 93 -20.40 -0.90 -25.69
C LEU A 93 -21.53 -0.31 -26.56
N ALA A 94 -22.78 -0.40 -26.09
CA ALA A 94 -23.92 0.25 -26.72
C ALA A 94 -24.05 1.75 -26.39
N GLY A 95 -23.11 2.33 -25.65
CA GLY A 95 -23.16 3.72 -25.18
C GLY A 95 -24.17 3.96 -24.05
N GLY A 96 -24.58 2.89 -23.36
CA GLY A 96 -25.51 2.94 -22.23
C GLY A 96 -24.84 3.33 -20.92
N TYR A 97 -25.66 3.73 -19.95
CA TYR A 97 -25.22 4.08 -18.59
C TYR A 97 -24.96 2.82 -17.75
N VAL A 98 -23.78 2.74 -17.13
CA VAL A 98 -23.42 1.73 -16.14
C VAL A 98 -23.45 2.38 -14.76
N GLU A 99 -24.24 1.80 -13.85
CA GLU A 99 -24.48 2.36 -12.53
C GLU A 99 -23.18 2.40 -11.69
N PRO A 100 -22.91 3.49 -10.95
CA PRO A 100 -21.75 3.58 -10.09
C PRO A 100 -21.89 2.71 -8.84
N THR A 101 -20.77 2.21 -8.32
CA THR A 101 -20.71 1.48 -7.05
C THR A 101 -19.41 1.77 -6.31
N PRO A 102 -19.36 1.73 -4.97
CA PRO A 102 -18.08 1.62 -4.29
C PRO A 102 -17.40 0.30 -4.68
N GLY A 103 -16.08 0.30 -4.78
CA GLY A 103 -15.27 -0.91 -4.99
C GLY A 103 -14.75 -1.51 -3.68
N GLY A 104 -13.84 -2.48 -3.82
CA GLY A 104 -13.12 -3.08 -2.70
C GLY A 104 -13.47 -4.55 -2.45
N ASP A 105 -12.96 -5.08 -1.33
CA ASP A 105 -13.23 -6.45 -0.89
C ASP A 105 -14.70 -6.58 -0.43
N PRO A 106 -15.49 -7.51 -0.99
CA PRO A 106 -16.92 -7.63 -0.68
C PRO A 106 -17.21 -8.10 0.76
N ILE A 107 -16.24 -8.67 1.47
CA ILE A 107 -16.35 -9.02 2.89
C ILE A 107 -16.20 -7.76 3.75
N VAL A 108 -15.28 -6.86 3.36
CA VAL A 108 -15.05 -5.58 4.06
C VAL A 108 -16.13 -4.56 3.71
N ASN A 109 -16.53 -4.49 2.44
CA ASN A 109 -17.52 -3.59 1.88
C ASN A 109 -18.63 -4.38 1.15
N PRO A 110 -19.71 -4.77 1.86
CA PRO A 110 -20.81 -5.52 1.25
C PRO A 110 -21.52 -4.80 0.11
N ASP A 111 -21.43 -3.47 0.02
CA ASP A 111 -22.04 -2.67 -1.05
C ASP A 111 -21.29 -2.80 -2.39
N ALA A 112 -20.11 -3.42 -2.39
CA ALA A 112 -19.35 -3.72 -3.60
C ALA A 112 -20.05 -4.74 -4.52
N VAL A 113 -21.02 -5.50 -3.99
CA VAL A 113 -21.83 -6.44 -4.78
C VAL A 113 -23.28 -5.95 -4.93
N PRO A 114 -23.96 -6.22 -6.07
CA PRO A 114 -23.46 -6.98 -7.21
C PRO A 114 -22.34 -6.28 -7.98
N THR A 115 -21.47 -7.06 -8.62
CA THR A 115 -20.45 -6.56 -9.55
C THR A 115 -21.09 -6.16 -10.89
N GLY A 116 -20.29 -5.86 -11.92
CA GLY A 116 -20.79 -5.32 -13.18
C GLY A 116 -21.25 -3.87 -13.10
N ARG A 117 -20.73 -3.10 -12.13
CA ARG A 117 -21.02 -1.68 -11.91
C ARG A 117 -19.74 -0.85 -12.01
N ASN A 118 -19.87 0.46 -12.24
CA ASN A 118 -18.75 1.37 -12.46
C ASN A 118 -18.15 1.83 -11.12
N LEU A 119 -16.98 1.32 -10.76
CA LEU A 119 -16.36 1.59 -9.46
C LEU A 119 -16.03 3.09 -9.27
N PHE A 120 -16.23 3.61 -8.05
CA PHE A 120 -15.76 4.94 -7.65
C PHE A 120 -14.92 4.88 -6.36
N SER A 121 -14.15 5.94 -6.15
CA SER A 121 -13.31 6.18 -4.96
C SER A 121 -13.97 7.18 -4.01
N ILE A 122 -13.33 7.49 -2.89
CA ILE A 122 -13.86 8.38 -1.84
C ILE A 122 -13.53 9.86 -2.08
N ASP A 123 -14.28 10.75 -1.42
CA ASP A 123 -13.88 12.15 -1.24
C ASP A 123 -12.73 12.21 -0.26
N ALA A 124 -11.52 12.29 -0.81
CA ALA A 124 -10.33 12.26 -0.01
C ALA A 124 -10.26 13.47 0.97
N GLU A 125 -10.97 14.59 0.76
CA GLU A 125 -10.90 15.76 1.67
C GLU A 125 -11.55 15.48 3.03
N LYS A 126 -12.27 14.36 3.14
CA LYS A 126 -12.86 13.84 4.38
C LYS A 126 -11.96 12.86 5.12
N THR A 127 -10.73 12.66 4.64
CA THR A 127 -9.79 11.69 5.23
C THR A 127 -8.68 12.38 6.03
N PRO A 128 -8.25 11.80 7.18
CA PRO A 128 -8.90 10.68 7.86
C PRO A 128 -10.30 11.04 8.37
N SER A 129 -11.27 10.14 8.23
CA SER A 129 -12.59 10.30 8.88
C SER A 129 -12.48 10.18 10.41
N PRO A 130 -13.48 10.62 11.20
CA PRO A 130 -13.46 10.46 12.66
C PRO A 130 -13.29 9.00 13.12
N GLU A 131 -13.91 8.07 12.40
CA GLU A 131 -13.79 6.62 12.61
C GLU A 131 -12.37 6.15 12.26
N ALA A 132 -11.85 6.56 11.11
CA ALA A 132 -10.49 6.25 10.68
C ALA A 132 -9.43 6.79 11.65
N TRP A 133 -9.63 7.98 12.21
CA TRP A 133 -8.78 8.55 13.28
C TRP A 133 -8.78 7.68 14.53
N THR A 134 -9.96 7.21 14.96
CA THR A 134 -10.09 6.34 16.12
C THR A 134 -9.35 5.01 15.91
N VAL A 135 -9.47 4.43 14.72
CA VAL A 135 -8.73 3.22 14.33
C VAL A 135 -7.23 3.48 14.28
N GLY A 136 -6.80 4.55 13.60
CA GLY A 136 -5.40 4.94 13.47
C GLY A 136 -4.72 5.16 14.82
N ARG A 137 -5.42 5.82 15.77
CA ARG A 137 -4.94 5.97 17.15
C ARG A 137 -4.66 4.61 17.80
N ARG A 138 -5.61 3.68 17.73
CA ARG A 138 -5.47 2.33 18.31
C ARG A 138 -4.30 1.56 17.69
N LEU A 139 -4.14 1.65 16.37
CA LEU A 139 -3.03 1.02 15.65
C LEU A 139 -1.68 1.60 16.07
N ALA A 140 -1.59 2.92 16.24
CA ALA A 140 -0.37 3.58 16.71
C ALA A 140 -0.02 3.16 18.15
N GLU A 141 -1.00 3.12 19.06
CA GLU A 141 -0.79 2.64 20.44
C GLU A 141 -0.31 1.19 20.45
N THR A 142 -0.97 0.32 19.68
CA THR A 142 -0.59 -1.09 19.55
C THR A 142 0.84 -1.24 19.03
N LEU A 143 1.19 -0.50 17.97
CA LEU A 143 2.53 -0.54 17.38
C LEU A 143 3.62 -0.10 18.38
N VAL A 144 3.35 0.97 19.13
CA VAL A 144 4.28 1.48 20.15
C VAL A 144 4.45 0.49 21.28
N ASP A 145 3.36 -0.09 21.78
CA ASP A 145 3.41 -1.09 22.85
C ASP A 145 4.14 -2.36 22.43
N GLU A 146 3.91 -2.82 21.21
CA GLU A 146 4.59 -3.97 20.62
C GLU A 146 6.10 -3.75 20.45
N HIS A 147 6.51 -2.55 20.05
CA HIS A 147 7.93 -2.20 19.98
C HIS A 147 8.55 -2.11 21.38
N ARG A 148 7.86 -1.50 22.35
CA ARG A 148 8.33 -1.41 23.75
C ARG A 148 8.48 -2.78 24.40
N ARG A 149 7.58 -3.73 24.12
CA ARG A 149 7.69 -5.11 24.61
C ARG A 149 8.93 -5.83 24.10
N ARG A 150 9.33 -5.57 22.84
CA ARG A 150 10.49 -6.20 22.21
C ARG A 150 11.82 -5.52 22.59
N HIS A 151 11.83 -4.19 22.69
CA HIS A 151 13.06 -3.39 22.76
C HIS A 151 13.24 -2.55 24.04
N ASP A 152 12.26 -2.55 24.96
CA ASP A 152 12.23 -1.75 26.20
C ASP A 152 12.41 -0.23 25.98
N ALA A 153 12.11 0.25 24.78
CA ALA A 153 12.21 1.64 24.37
C ALA A 153 11.05 2.04 23.46
N TYR A 154 10.78 3.34 23.33
CA TYR A 154 9.88 3.85 22.30
C TYR A 154 10.59 3.85 20.94
N PRO A 155 9.90 3.53 19.83
CA PRO A 155 10.50 3.62 18.51
C PRO A 155 10.81 5.08 18.19
N ARG A 156 12.00 5.36 17.68
CA ARG A 156 12.40 6.73 17.32
C ARG A 156 11.72 7.18 16.03
N LYS A 157 11.60 6.27 15.06
CA LYS A 157 11.04 6.57 13.73
C LYS A 157 10.37 5.37 13.07
N VAL A 158 9.22 5.62 12.44
CA VAL A 158 8.42 4.64 11.71
C VAL A 158 8.29 5.05 10.24
N ALA A 159 8.64 4.17 9.31
CA ALA A 159 8.39 4.35 7.89
C ALA A 159 7.07 3.68 7.48
N PHE A 160 6.26 4.36 6.70
CA PHE A 160 4.96 3.88 6.20
C PHE A 160 4.97 3.79 4.69
N THR A 161 4.41 2.71 4.15
CA THR A 161 3.90 2.71 2.77
C THR A 161 2.43 3.10 2.80
N LEU A 162 2.05 4.12 2.02
CA LEU A 162 0.64 4.46 1.83
C LEU A 162 0.13 3.91 0.49
N TRP A 163 -0.96 3.13 0.58
CA TRP A 163 -1.56 2.39 -0.54
C TRP A 163 -2.95 2.95 -0.88
N PRO A 164 -3.33 3.04 -2.17
CA PRO A 164 -4.62 3.60 -2.57
C PRO A 164 -5.82 2.80 -2.04
N SER A 165 -5.77 1.47 -2.14
CA SER A 165 -6.89 0.61 -1.80
C SER A 165 -7.18 0.61 -0.29
N ASP A 166 -6.15 0.56 0.56
CA ASP A 166 -6.24 0.80 2.00
C ASP A 166 -6.85 2.17 2.32
N PHE A 167 -6.33 3.22 1.69
CA PHE A 167 -6.78 4.58 1.93
C PHE A 167 -8.27 4.75 1.63
N ILE A 168 -8.75 4.13 0.54
CA ILE A 168 -10.16 4.13 0.15
C ILE A 168 -10.99 3.31 1.16
N GLY A 169 -10.60 2.06 1.41
CA GLY A 169 -11.37 1.13 2.23
C GLY A 169 -11.43 1.49 3.71
N THR A 170 -10.43 2.22 4.21
CA THR A 170 -10.33 2.62 5.62
C THR A 170 -10.61 4.10 5.86
N GLU A 171 -10.93 4.85 4.80
CA GLU A 171 -11.11 6.31 4.84
C GLU A 171 -9.92 7.05 5.47
N GLY A 172 -8.70 6.54 5.27
CA GLY A 172 -7.45 7.14 5.72
C GLY A 172 -6.99 6.72 7.13
N ALA A 173 -7.29 5.50 7.60
CA ALA A 173 -6.91 5.07 8.95
C ALA A 173 -5.38 5.09 9.17
N THR A 174 -4.59 4.70 8.16
CA THR A 174 -3.13 4.76 8.20
C THR A 174 -2.61 6.21 8.33
N ILE A 175 -3.29 7.20 7.73
CA ILE A 175 -2.96 8.62 7.92
C ILE A 175 -3.30 9.07 9.35
N GLY A 176 -4.44 8.62 9.89
CA GLY A 176 -4.77 8.83 11.30
C GLY A 176 -3.72 8.26 12.26
N GLN A 177 -3.15 7.09 11.94
CA GLN A 177 -2.05 6.48 12.70
C GLN A 177 -0.79 7.37 12.66
N ILE A 178 -0.41 7.86 11.48
CA ILE A 178 0.71 8.79 11.30
C ILE A 178 0.53 10.05 12.15
N PHE A 179 -0.64 10.69 12.06
CA PHE A 179 -0.94 11.89 12.84
C PHE A 179 -0.83 11.63 14.34
N TYR A 180 -1.39 10.52 14.83
CA TYR A 180 -1.31 10.20 16.24
C TYR A 180 0.15 9.99 16.67
N LEU A 181 0.97 9.24 15.93
CA LEU A 181 2.41 9.05 16.24
C LEU A 181 3.16 10.38 16.39
N LEU A 182 2.88 11.35 15.51
CA LEU A 182 3.40 12.71 15.58
C LEU A 182 2.81 13.53 16.75
N GLY A 183 1.72 13.06 17.36
CA GLY A 183 0.97 13.75 18.41
C GLY A 183 0.19 14.95 17.86
N VAL A 184 -0.35 14.80 16.65
CA VAL A 184 -1.19 15.78 15.96
C VAL A 184 -2.55 15.11 15.75
N GLU A 185 -3.63 15.87 15.89
CA GLU A 185 -4.98 15.39 15.62
C GLU A 185 -5.66 16.22 14.51
N PRO A 186 -6.46 15.57 13.65
CA PRO A 186 -7.23 16.27 12.63
C PRO A 186 -8.40 17.05 13.26
N VAL A 187 -8.75 18.19 12.63
CA VAL A 187 -9.91 19.02 12.99
C VAL A 187 -10.87 19.02 11.82
N TRP A 188 -12.09 18.52 12.04
CA TRP A 188 -13.12 18.43 11.02
C TRP A 188 -14.04 19.65 10.99
N ASP A 189 -14.45 20.06 9.80
CA ASP A 189 -15.55 20.99 9.62
C ASP A 189 -16.93 20.31 9.81
N PRO A 190 -18.04 21.07 9.89
CA PRO A 190 -19.38 20.48 10.01
C PRO A 190 -19.82 19.57 8.86
N PHE A 191 -19.10 19.55 7.74
CA PHE A 191 -19.36 18.67 6.59
C PHE A 191 -18.47 17.42 6.59
N GLY A 192 -17.66 17.23 7.64
CA GLY A 192 -16.77 16.09 7.82
C GLY A 192 -15.45 16.19 7.05
N ARG A 193 -15.11 17.35 6.47
CA ARG A 193 -13.81 17.55 5.82
C ARG A 193 -12.75 17.89 6.85
N VAL A 194 -11.52 17.41 6.65
CA VAL A 194 -10.40 17.78 7.51
C VAL A 194 -9.96 19.20 7.16
N ALA A 195 -10.38 20.15 7.98
CA ALA A 195 -10.16 21.57 7.75
C ALA A 195 -8.81 22.06 8.27
N ASP A 196 -8.32 21.46 9.37
CA ASP A 196 -7.07 21.87 10.01
C ASP A 196 -6.46 20.72 10.82
N LEU A 197 -5.29 20.96 11.40
CA LEU A 197 -4.60 20.09 12.34
C LEU A 197 -4.39 20.81 13.68
N ARG A 198 -4.43 20.06 14.78
CA ARG A 198 -4.11 20.57 16.11
C ARG A 198 -3.00 19.74 16.75
N LEU A 199 -2.00 20.41 17.31
CA LEU A 199 -0.97 19.76 18.10
C LEU A 199 -1.54 19.31 19.44
N MET A 200 -1.39 18.03 19.78
CA MET A 200 -1.76 17.51 21.09
C MET A 200 -0.73 17.92 22.14
N PRO A 201 -1.11 18.38 23.34
CA PRO A 201 -0.17 18.62 24.43
C PRO A 201 0.61 17.35 24.81
N ALA A 202 1.91 17.47 25.07
CA ALA A 202 2.75 16.31 25.40
C ALA A 202 2.28 15.54 26.65
N ALA A 203 1.72 16.25 27.64
CA ALA A 203 1.16 15.63 28.84
C ALA A 203 -0.06 14.75 28.51
N ASP A 204 -0.89 15.16 27.56
CA ASP A 204 -2.08 14.40 27.12
C ASP A 204 -1.67 13.22 26.23
N LEU A 205 -0.58 13.37 25.46
CA LEU A 205 -0.03 12.31 24.62
C LEU A 205 0.61 11.17 25.44
N GLY A 206 1.17 11.47 26.61
CA GLY A 206 1.70 10.49 27.57
C GLY A 206 2.93 9.70 27.11
N ARG A 207 3.53 10.09 25.98
CA ARG A 207 4.72 9.46 25.37
C ARG A 207 5.48 10.47 24.49
N PRO A 208 6.71 10.14 24.05
CA PRO A 208 7.40 10.90 23.01
C PRO A 208 6.58 11.02 21.72
N ARG A 209 6.77 12.13 20.99
CA ARG A 209 6.38 12.20 19.57
C ARG A 209 7.35 11.35 18.76
N ILE A 210 6.81 10.50 17.91
CA ILE A 210 7.58 9.53 17.11
C ILE A 210 7.73 10.10 15.70
N ASP A 211 8.95 10.13 15.16
CA ASP A 211 9.19 10.60 13.79
C ASP A 211 8.62 9.61 12.78
N VAL A 212 8.27 10.10 11.59
CA VAL A 212 7.69 9.28 10.54
C VAL A 212 8.34 9.58 9.21
N VAL A 213 8.44 8.58 8.35
CA VAL A 213 8.72 8.75 6.90
C VAL A 213 7.62 8.04 6.15
N VAL A 214 7.19 8.61 5.03
CA VAL A 214 6.12 8.10 4.20
C VAL A 214 6.66 7.86 2.81
N GLN A 215 6.47 6.65 2.31
CA GLN A 215 6.57 6.31 0.92
C GLN A 215 5.15 6.15 0.36
N THR A 216 4.79 6.91 -0.67
CA THR A 216 3.48 6.84 -1.32
C THR A 216 3.54 6.01 -2.60
N ALA A 217 2.52 5.19 -2.84
CA ALA A 217 2.25 4.64 -4.16
C ALA A 217 1.81 5.75 -5.13
N GLY A 218 2.04 5.57 -6.43
CA GLY A 218 1.69 6.58 -7.45
C GLY A 218 0.18 6.85 -7.52
N GLN A 219 -0.65 5.82 -7.40
CA GLN A 219 -2.11 5.97 -7.41
C GLN A 219 -2.61 6.80 -6.22
N LEU A 220 -2.01 6.63 -5.04
CA LEU A 220 -2.39 7.42 -3.86
C LEU A 220 -1.96 8.88 -4.02
N ARG A 221 -0.76 9.14 -4.57
CA ARG A 221 -0.34 10.50 -4.92
C ARG A 221 -1.38 11.19 -5.79
N ASP A 222 -1.88 10.50 -6.81
CA ASP A 222 -2.84 11.07 -7.75
C ASP A 222 -4.24 11.26 -7.14
N LEU A 223 -4.67 10.33 -6.29
CA LEU A 223 -5.95 10.38 -5.59
C LEU A 223 -5.97 11.41 -4.45
N ALA A 224 -4.89 11.50 -3.69
CA ALA A 224 -4.87 12.06 -2.34
C ALA A 224 -3.78 13.13 -2.13
N ALA A 225 -3.39 13.87 -3.17
CA ALA A 225 -2.32 14.88 -3.12
C ALA A 225 -2.35 15.83 -1.90
N SER A 226 -3.52 16.39 -1.56
CA SER A 226 -3.65 17.30 -0.40
C SER A 226 -3.40 16.59 0.94
N ARG A 227 -3.60 15.28 1.04
CA ARG A 227 -3.28 14.47 2.24
C ARG A 227 -1.78 14.30 2.42
N LEU A 228 -1.02 14.18 1.32
CA LEU A 228 0.44 14.14 1.38
C LEU A 228 1.01 15.45 1.94
N ALA A 229 0.51 16.60 1.45
CA ALA A 229 0.85 17.91 2.01
C ALA A 229 0.44 18.03 3.49
N LEU A 230 -0.74 17.53 3.86
CA LEU A 230 -1.24 17.52 5.25
C LEU A 230 -0.28 16.77 6.19
N ILE A 231 0.32 15.66 5.74
CA ILE A 231 1.34 14.92 6.50
C ILE A 231 2.60 15.77 6.73
N ASN A 232 3.13 16.44 5.71
CA ASN A 232 4.29 17.32 5.90
C ASN A 232 3.98 18.47 6.87
N ARG A 233 2.76 19.03 6.83
CA ARG A 233 2.33 20.05 7.82
C ARG A 233 2.28 19.49 9.24
N ALA A 234 1.79 18.27 9.43
CA ALA A 234 1.79 17.59 10.73
C ALA A 234 3.23 17.38 11.25
N VAL A 235 4.14 16.95 10.37
CA VAL A 235 5.56 16.76 10.70
C VAL A 235 6.20 18.09 11.11
N ALA A 236 5.99 19.17 10.34
CA ALA A 236 6.53 20.49 10.67
C ALA A 236 6.02 20.98 12.02
N MET A 237 4.71 20.85 12.28
CA MET A 237 4.10 21.21 13.55
C MET A 237 4.68 20.42 14.73
N ALA A 238 4.87 19.11 14.57
CA ALA A 238 5.46 18.25 15.59
C ALA A 238 6.97 18.54 15.79
N ALA A 239 7.72 18.86 14.75
CA ALA A 239 9.15 19.14 14.82
C ALA A 239 9.47 20.47 15.53
N GLU A 240 8.55 21.44 15.48
CA GLU A 240 8.66 22.73 16.16
C GLU A 240 8.14 22.71 17.61
N ALA A 241 7.45 21.64 18.01
CA ALA A 241 6.89 21.48 19.34
C ALA A 241 7.98 21.44 20.43
N ARG A 242 7.73 22.16 21.54
CA ARG A 242 8.66 22.29 22.67
C ARG A 242 8.25 21.37 23.81
N ASP A 243 8.41 20.07 23.61
CA ASP A 243 7.92 19.05 24.55
C ASP A 243 8.96 18.55 25.56
N ALA A 244 10.22 19.02 25.47
CA ALA A 244 11.38 18.44 26.16
C ALA A 244 11.25 18.37 27.70
N GLU A 245 10.37 19.16 28.29
CA GLU A 245 10.09 19.13 29.74
C GLU A 245 9.21 17.93 30.15
N ALA A 246 8.40 17.39 29.24
CA ALA A 246 7.49 16.27 29.49
C ALA A 246 8.02 14.95 28.91
N HIS A 247 8.40 14.95 27.62
CA HIS A 247 8.89 13.78 26.90
C HIS A 247 9.90 14.19 25.82
N ALA A 248 10.71 13.24 25.34
CA ALA A 248 11.53 13.45 24.15
C ALA A 248 10.65 13.75 22.92
N ASN A 249 11.19 14.44 21.94
CA ASN A 249 10.52 14.69 20.66
C ASN A 249 11.41 14.15 19.53
N PHE A 250 11.13 12.91 19.11
CA PHE A 250 11.93 12.24 18.10
C PHE A 250 11.75 12.86 16.72
N VAL A 251 10.65 13.57 16.46
CA VAL A 251 10.46 14.34 15.21
C VAL A 251 11.46 15.49 15.14
N HIS A 252 11.64 16.22 16.25
CA HIS A 252 12.63 17.29 16.33
C HIS A 252 14.06 16.75 16.18
N GLU A 253 14.39 15.66 16.88
CA GLU A 253 15.70 15.01 16.78
C GLU A 253 15.95 14.49 15.37
N GLY A 254 14.96 13.84 14.75
CA GLY A 254 15.03 13.31 13.40
C GLY A 254 15.20 14.40 12.35
N ARG A 255 14.58 15.58 12.54
CA ARG A 255 14.84 16.77 11.71
C ARG A 255 16.30 17.21 11.81
N LEU A 256 16.85 17.32 13.02
CA LEU A 256 18.26 17.70 13.22
C LEU A 256 19.22 16.68 12.61
N ARG A 257 18.93 15.39 12.78
CA ARG A 257 19.71 14.29 12.20
C ARG A 257 19.67 14.33 10.67
N ALA A 258 18.51 14.51 10.06
CA ALA A 258 18.40 14.62 8.61
C ALA A 258 19.18 15.83 8.07
N GLU A 259 19.10 16.98 8.76
CA GLU A 259 19.91 18.17 8.42
C GLU A 259 21.42 17.89 8.48
N GLU A 260 21.88 17.14 9.47
CA GLU A 260 23.28 16.72 9.60
C GLU A 260 23.70 15.76 8.48
N VAL A 261 22.94 14.69 8.22
CA VAL A 261 23.23 13.71 7.15
C VAL A 261 23.34 14.40 5.79
N MET A 262 22.42 15.33 5.49
CA MET A 262 22.47 16.06 4.23
C MET A 262 23.72 16.95 4.11
N LYS A 263 24.18 17.58 5.20
CA LYS A 263 25.42 18.36 5.21
C LYS A 263 26.65 17.48 5.01
N GLU A 264 26.68 16.31 5.66
CA GLU A 264 27.76 15.32 5.48
C GLU A 264 27.87 14.84 4.02
N ARG A 265 26.73 14.79 3.32
CA ARG A 265 26.63 14.45 1.89
C ARG A 265 26.84 15.64 0.93
N GLY A 266 27.16 16.81 1.46
CA GLY A 266 27.57 17.98 0.66
C GLY A 266 26.46 18.95 0.27
N LEU A 267 25.23 18.80 0.78
CA LEU A 267 24.20 19.81 0.60
C LEU A 267 24.55 21.09 1.36
N SER A 268 24.14 22.25 0.82
CA SER A 268 24.36 23.52 1.48
C SER A 268 23.62 23.56 2.83
N PRO A 269 24.12 24.26 3.87
CA PRO A 269 23.40 24.37 5.14
C PRO A 269 21.98 24.95 5.01
N ALA A 270 21.73 25.79 4.00
CA ALA A 270 20.41 26.34 3.72
C ALA A 270 19.46 25.28 3.17
N ASP A 271 19.90 24.50 2.18
CA ASP A 271 19.11 23.42 1.57
C ASP A 271 18.87 22.28 2.56
N ALA A 272 19.92 21.87 3.29
CA ALA A 272 19.80 20.83 4.32
C ALA A 272 18.76 21.21 5.38
N ARG A 273 18.72 22.48 5.80
CA ARG A 273 17.69 22.96 6.73
C ARG A 273 16.31 22.96 6.08
N ARG A 274 16.19 23.48 4.85
CA ARG A 274 14.92 23.54 4.10
C ARG A 274 14.31 22.15 3.91
N TYR A 275 15.12 21.14 3.65
CA TYR A 275 14.67 19.78 3.35
C TYR A 275 14.57 18.88 4.59
N SER A 276 15.04 19.34 5.76
CA SER A 276 15.14 18.52 6.98
C SER A 276 13.80 18.01 7.53
N THR A 277 12.69 18.63 7.16
CA THR A 277 11.32 18.26 7.56
C THR A 277 10.55 17.50 6.48
N LEU A 278 11.12 17.30 5.29
CA LEU A 278 10.46 16.54 4.23
C LEU A 278 10.39 15.07 4.64
N ARG A 279 9.18 14.51 4.63
CA ARG A 279 8.92 13.13 5.05
C ARG A 279 8.08 12.31 4.08
N VAL A 280 7.51 12.91 3.04
CA VAL A 280 6.70 12.19 2.06
C VAL A 280 7.44 12.05 0.74
N PHE A 281 7.66 10.81 0.32
CA PHE A 281 8.46 10.42 -0.84
C PHE A 281 7.72 9.42 -1.73
N GLY A 282 8.07 9.33 -3.01
CA GLY A 282 7.51 8.37 -3.95
C GLY A 282 8.23 8.39 -5.30
N GLY A 283 7.68 7.67 -6.28
CA GLY A 283 8.13 7.75 -7.67
C GLY A 283 7.90 9.14 -8.26
N VAL A 284 8.74 9.59 -9.20
CA VAL A 284 8.52 10.86 -9.94
C VAL A 284 7.13 10.91 -10.59
N ASN A 285 6.62 12.11 -10.88
CA ASN A 285 5.31 12.26 -11.55
C ASN A 285 5.19 11.37 -12.80
N GLY A 286 4.12 10.56 -12.84
CA GLY A 286 3.88 9.59 -13.91
C GLY A 286 4.49 8.21 -13.67
N ALA A 287 5.38 8.03 -12.69
CA ALA A 287 5.83 6.73 -12.22
C ALA A 287 4.84 6.16 -11.18
N TYR A 288 4.61 4.85 -11.23
CA TYR A 288 3.65 4.13 -10.37
C TYR A 288 4.27 3.00 -9.55
N GLY A 289 5.16 2.20 -10.15
CA GLY A 289 5.98 1.22 -9.44
C GLY A 289 7.30 1.81 -8.96
N THR A 290 8.08 0.98 -8.29
CA THR A 290 9.44 1.28 -7.82
C THR A 290 10.51 0.97 -8.87
N ALA A 291 10.15 0.21 -9.92
CA ALA A 291 11.05 -0.22 -10.99
C ALA A 291 12.30 -0.98 -10.49
N ILE A 292 12.14 -1.76 -9.42
CA ILE A 292 13.18 -2.67 -8.92
C ILE A 292 12.88 -4.14 -9.21
N MET A 293 11.62 -4.52 -9.51
CA MET A 293 11.21 -5.91 -9.66
C MET A 293 11.98 -6.62 -10.77
N GLU A 294 12.02 -6.04 -11.97
CA GLU A 294 12.78 -6.56 -13.11
C GLU A 294 14.28 -6.71 -12.81
N MET A 295 14.85 -5.78 -12.03
CA MET A 295 16.24 -5.87 -11.59
C MET A 295 16.45 -7.04 -10.62
N VAL A 296 15.51 -7.27 -9.71
CA VAL A 296 15.56 -8.36 -8.72
C VAL A 296 15.44 -9.72 -9.40
N GLU A 297 14.46 -9.87 -10.28
CA GLU A 297 14.19 -11.11 -11.03
C GLU A 297 15.35 -11.49 -11.95
N ARG A 298 16.02 -10.50 -12.55
CA ARG A 298 17.26 -10.71 -13.30
C ARG A 298 18.46 -10.75 -12.37
N GLY A 299 18.59 -11.86 -11.64
CA GLY A 299 19.64 -12.06 -10.64
C GLY A 299 21.08 -12.00 -11.15
N ASP A 300 21.36 -11.97 -12.45
CA ASP A 300 22.70 -11.70 -12.99
C ASP A 300 23.01 -10.22 -13.24
N ARG A 301 22.05 -9.31 -13.02
CA ARG A 301 22.21 -7.85 -13.19
C ARG A 301 22.65 -7.13 -11.92
N TRP A 302 22.76 -7.84 -10.81
CA TRP A 302 23.20 -7.30 -9.52
C TRP A 302 23.92 -8.39 -8.73
N GLU A 303 24.92 -7.99 -7.94
CA GLU A 303 25.67 -8.91 -7.08
C GLU A 303 25.46 -8.59 -5.60
N LYS A 304 25.25 -7.31 -5.27
CA LYS A 304 25.05 -6.85 -3.90
C LYS A 304 23.67 -6.24 -3.74
N ASP A 305 23.03 -6.52 -2.60
CA ASP A 305 21.76 -5.90 -2.20
C ASP A 305 21.82 -4.36 -2.21
N ALA A 306 22.97 -3.77 -1.91
CA ALA A 306 23.21 -2.32 -1.97
C ALA A 306 22.93 -1.70 -3.36
N GLU A 307 23.07 -2.46 -4.45
CA GLU A 307 22.79 -1.97 -5.81
C GLU A 307 21.28 -1.79 -6.01
N VAL A 308 20.50 -2.77 -5.56
CA VAL A 308 19.03 -2.75 -5.59
C VAL A 308 18.49 -1.68 -4.65
N ALA A 309 19.04 -1.59 -3.43
CA ALA A 309 18.68 -0.54 -2.47
C ALA A 309 18.93 0.87 -3.03
N GLY A 310 20.09 1.07 -3.68
CA GLY A 310 20.42 2.32 -4.34
C GLY A 310 19.46 2.67 -5.48
N GLN A 311 19.03 1.67 -6.26
CA GLN A 311 18.03 1.87 -7.32
C GLN A 311 16.67 2.27 -6.74
N TYR A 312 16.22 1.61 -5.67
CA TYR A 312 15.00 1.95 -4.95
C TYR A 312 15.03 3.41 -4.47
N LEU A 313 16.11 3.82 -3.79
CA LEU A 313 16.27 5.17 -3.27
C LEU A 313 16.20 6.25 -4.36
N ARG A 314 16.77 5.98 -5.54
CA ARG A 314 16.69 6.88 -6.70
C ARG A 314 15.27 6.94 -7.27
N ASN A 315 14.65 5.78 -7.45
CA ASN A 315 13.34 5.68 -8.11
C ASN A 315 12.23 6.24 -7.22
N MET A 316 12.31 6.02 -5.91
CA MET A 316 11.28 6.41 -4.92
C MET A 316 11.65 7.66 -4.11
N GLY A 317 12.71 8.37 -4.47
CA GLY A 317 13.23 9.52 -3.72
C GLY A 317 12.58 10.86 -4.07
N ALA A 318 11.55 10.90 -4.94
CA ALA A 318 10.88 12.15 -5.27
C ALA A 318 10.00 12.61 -4.09
N VAL A 319 10.15 13.87 -3.70
CA VAL A 319 9.41 14.50 -2.60
C VAL A 319 8.01 14.87 -3.06
N TYR A 320 7.03 14.72 -2.17
CA TYR A 320 5.68 15.21 -2.37
C TYR A 320 5.31 16.22 -1.28
N ASP A 321 5.39 17.49 -1.64
CA ASP A 321 4.97 18.63 -0.81
C ASP A 321 4.36 19.74 -1.69
N GLU A 322 3.83 20.79 -1.07
CA GLU A 322 3.19 21.89 -1.81
C GLU A 322 4.15 22.66 -2.74
N GLY A 323 3.61 23.18 -3.84
CA GLY A 323 4.33 24.11 -4.74
C GLY A 323 5.49 23.47 -5.51
N GLU A 324 6.65 24.14 -5.50
CA GLU A 324 7.84 23.73 -6.27
C GLU A 324 8.47 22.41 -5.78
N LEU A 325 8.09 21.94 -4.60
CA LEU A 325 8.58 20.67 -4.04
C LEU A 325 7.76 19.46 -4.50
N TRP A 326 6.68 19.66 -5.25
CA TRP A 326 5.87 18.57 -5.80
C TRP A 326 6.66 17.79 -6.86
N SER A 327 6.94 16.51 -6.59
CA SER A 327 7.82 15.65 -7.40
C SER A 327 9.26 16.15 -7.51
N PHE A 328 9.71 16.98 -6.57
CA PHE A 328 11.10 17.42 -6.52
C PHE A 328 12.02 16.26 -6.13
N TYR A 329 13.12 16.09 -6.85
CA TYR A 329 14.11 15.05 -6.56
C TYR A 329 15.49 15.67 -6.36
N ALA A 330 16.15 15.27 -5.27
CA ALA A 330 17.58 15.45 -5.10
C ALA A 330 18.16 14.28 -4.30
N GLU A 331 19.31 13.79 -4.74
CA GLU A 331 20.01 12.67 -4.14
C GLU A 331 20.35 12.93 -2.67
N GLY A 332 20.22 11.91 -1.82
CA GLY A 332 20.57 11.98 -0.40
C GLY A 332 19.46 12.49 0.53
N ILE A 333 18.41 13.13 0.02
CA ILE A 333 17.30 13.61 0.87
C ILE A 333 16.49 12.44 1.43
N PHE A 334 16.16 11.46 0.59
CA PHE A 334 15.37 10.31 1.03
C PHE A 334 16.15 9.45 2.04
N GLU A 335 17.44 9.23 1.79
CA GLU A 335 18.33 8.56 2.75
C GLU A 335 18.42 9.30 4.08
N ALA A 336 18.54 10.64 4.05
CA ALA A 336 18.56 11.45 5.26
C ALA A 336 17.24 11.36 6.04
N ALA A 337 16.10 11.28 5.34
CA ALA A 337 14.81 11.07 5.97
C ALA A 337 14.69 9.68 6.61
N LEU A 338 15.19 8.63 5.94
CA LEU A 338 15.19 7.25 6.44
C LEU A 338 16.17 6.98 7.58
N ALA A 339 17.12 7.87 7.85
CA ALA A 339 18.05 7.72 8.98
C ALA A 339 17.30 7.49 10.30
N ASP A 340 17.79 6.58 11.14
CA ASP A 340 17.18 6.18 12.43
C ASP A 340 15.80 5.51 12.34
N THR A 341 15.35 5.07 11.15
CA THR A 341 14.11 4.26 11.02
C THR A 341 14.27 2.91 11.70
N GLU A 342 13.30 2.54 12.55
CA GLU A 342 13.32 1.30 13.33
C GLU A 342 12.15 0.36 12.99
N ILE A 343 11.10 0.90 12.37
CA ILE A 343 9.90 0.16 12.00
C ILE A 343 9.48 0.50 10.57
N VAL A 344 9.06 -0.49 9.79
CA VAL A 344 8.35 -0.35 8.51
C VAL A 344 6.92 -0.87 8.64
N VAL A 345 5.94 -0.11 8.15
CA VAL A 345 4.52 -0.47 8.17
C VAL A 345 3.93 -0.41 6.77
N HIS A 346 3.21 -1.47 6.38
CA HIS A 346 2.42 -1.51 5.15
C HIS A 346 0.97 -1.90 5.48
N PRO A 347 -0.05 -1.32 4.83
CA PRO A 347 -1.41 -1.77 5.04
C PRO A 347 -1.71 -3.10 4.34
N ARG A 348 -2.70 -3.83 4.82
CA ARG A 348 -3.24 -5.03 4.17
C ARG A 348 -4.75 -5.09 4.37
N GLU A 349 -5.51 -5.11 3.30
CA GLU A 349 -6.97 -4.98 3.34
C GLU A 349 -7.72 -6.12 2.65
N SER A 350 -7.05 -6.94 1.83
CA SER A 350 -7.68 -7.96 0.99
C SER A 350 -7.63 -9.36 1.58
N HIS A 351 -8.71 -10.14 1.41
CA HIS A 351 -8.71 -11.58 1.67
C HIS A 351 -8.21 -12.44 0.51
N THR A 352 -8.14 -11.90 -0.71
CA THR A 352 -7.77 -12.65 -1.92
C THR A 352 -6.28 -12.56 -2.26
N TRP A 353 -5.57 -11.59 -1.69
CA TRP A 353 -4.12 -11.45 -1.81
C TRP A 353 -3.48 -11.05 -0.47
N GLY A 354 -2.17 -11.16 -0.38
CA GLY A 354 -1.41 -10.96 0.86
C GLY A 354 0.03 -10.54 0.60
N ALA A 355 0.89 -10.87 1.56
CA ALA A 355 2.31 -10.59 1.50
C ALA A 355 3.00 -11.34 0.35
N LEU A 356 2.67 -12.61 0.11
CA LEU A 356 3.34 -13.43 -0.92
C LEU A 356 2.63 -13.37 -2.28
N SER A 357 1.31 -13.30 -2.30
CA SER A 357 0.51 -13.42 -3.53
C SER A 357 0.39 -12.15 -4.38
N LEU A 358 0.84 -10.99 -3.88
CA LEU A 358 0.88 -9.74 -4.65
C LEU A 358 2.31 -9.19 -4.67
N ASP A 359 2.86 -9.06 -5.87
CA ASP A 359 4.21 -8.58 -6.18
C ASP A 359 4.50 -7.21 -5.58
N HIS A 360 3.54 -6.29 -5.70
CA HIS A 360 3.69 -4.93 -5.19
C HIS A 360 3.95 -4.88 -3.67
N VAL A 361 3.56 -5.88 -2.88
CA VAL A 361 3.85 -5.83 -1.43
C VAL A 361 5.35 -5.94 -1.17
N TYR A 362 6.07 -6.87 -1.82
CA TYR A 362 7.53 -6.95 -1.66
C TYR A 362 8.23 -5.79 -2.37
N GLU A 363 7.69 -5.34 -3.50
CA GLU A 363 8.25 -4.21 -4.25
C GLU A 363 8.34 -2.96 -3.36
N PHE A 364 7.25 -2.63 -2.66
CA PHE A 364 7.15 -1.43 -1.85
C PHE A 364 7.66 -1.64 -0.42
N MET A 365 7.09 -2.61 0.33
CA MET A 365 7.49 -2.84 1.72
C MET A 365 8.88 -3.47 1.82
N GLY A 366 9.17 -4.46 0.96
CA GLY A 366 10.49 -5.08 0.88
C GLY A 366 11.53 -4.07 0.39
N GLY A 367 11.28 -3.35 -0.69
CA GLY A 367 12.15 -2.29 -1.21
C GLY A 367 12.46 -1.23 -0.14
N LEU A 368 11.45 -0.74 0.59
CA LEU A 368 11.62 0.20 1.69
C LEU A 368 12.43 -0.41 2.85
N SER A 369 12.17 -1.67 3.21
CA SER A 369 12.93 -2.38 4.25
C SER A 369 14.41 -2.52 3.88
N MET A 370 14.71 -2.86 2.62
CA MET A 370 16.07 -2.95 2.10
C MET A 370 16.75 -1.57 2.10
N ALA A 371 16.05 -0.52 1.69
CA ALA A 371 16.57 0.85 1.72
C ALA A 371 16.88 1.32 3.15
N VAL A 372 16.00 1.04 4.11
CA VAL A 372 16.23 1.32 5.54
C VAL A 372 17.45 0.56 6.04
N ARG A 373 17.58 -0.73 5.71
CA ARG A 373 18.77 -1.53 6.08
C ARG A 373 20.05 -0.97 5.47
N HIS A 374 20.01 -0.56 4.22
CA HIS A 374 21.14 0.06 3.52
C HIS A 374 21.58 1.38 4.19
N VAL A 375 20.63 2.22 4.58
CA VAL A 375 20.91 3.54 5.18
C VAL A 375 21.34 3.44 6.65
N THR A 376 20.70 2.57 7.42
CA THR A 376 20.88 2.50 8.88
C THR A 376 21.87 1.43 9.32
N GLY A 377 22.19 0.47 8.45
CA GLY A 377 22.96 -0.73 8.78
C GLY A 377 22.21 -1.73 9.67
N ARG A 378 20.92 -1.51 9.95
CA ARG A 378 20.08 -2.36 10.80
C ARG A 378 18.81 -2.75 10.08
N ASP A 379 18.37 -3.97 10.32
CA ASP A 379 17.04 -4.42 9.89
C ASP A 379 15.97 -3.81 10.77
N ALA A 380 15.07 -3.03 10.18
CA ALA A 380 13.88 -2.54 10.87
C ALA A 380 12.87 -3.68 11.11
N ASP A 381 12.12 -3.58 12.21
CA ASP A 381 10.94 -4.42 12.42
C ASP A 381 9.91 -4.09 11.33
N ALA A 382 9.13 -5.08 10.90
CA ALA A 382 8.23 -4.92 9.78
C ALA A 382 6.83 -5.44 10.15
N TYR A 383 5.81 -4.58 10.02
CA TYR A 383 4.45 -4.90 10.41
C TYR A 383 3.44 -4.58 9.31
N PHE A 384 2.32 -5.30 9.31
CA PHE A 384 1.14 -4.94 8.56
C PHE A 384 0.09 -4.29 9.45
N ASN A 385 -0.57 -3.25 8.95
CA ASN A 385 -1.90 -2.89 9.43
C ASN A 385 -2.92 -3.79 8.70
N ASP A 386 -3.40 -4.83 9.37
CA ASP A 386 -4.38 -5.77 8.83
C ASP A 386 -5.80 -5.25 9.03
N PHE A 387 -6.40 -4.78 7.94
CA PHE A 387 -7.75 -4.23 7.82
C PHE A 387 -8.77 -5.20 7.25
N ARG A 388 -8.38 -6.44 6.94
CA ARG A 388 -9.29 -7.46 6.40
C ARG A 388 -10.52 -7.69 7.28
N ASN A 389 -10.38 -7.48 8.58
CA ASN A 389 -11.51 -7.38 9.49
C ASN A 389 -11.69 -5.92 9.97
N ALA A 390 -12.60 -5.18 9.31
CA ALA A 390 -12.89 -3.78 9.63
C ALA A 390 -13.31 -3.54 11.09
N GLN A 391 -13.92 -4.54 11.75
CA GLN A 391 -14.33 -4.44 13.16
C GLN A 391 -13.17 -4.71 14.13
N ARG A 392 -12.11 -5.38 13.66
CA ARG A 392 -10.94 -5.72 14.48
C ARG A 392 -9.64 -5.54 13.70
N PRO A 393 -9.28 -4.29 13.33
CA PRO A 393 -8.01 -3.99 12.69
C PRO A 393 -6.84 -4.32 13.61
N ARG A 394 -5.74 -4.85 13.06
CA ARG A 394 -4.60 -5.36 13.85
C ARG A 394 -3.28 -4.87 13.30
N VAL A 395 -2.30 -4.76 14.18
CA VAL A 395 -0.89 -4.71 13.78
C VAL A 395 -0.37 -6.14 13.83
N THR A 396 0.08 -6.69 12.70
CA THR A 396 0.60 -8.06 12.59
C THR A 396 2.05 -8.06 12.13
N ASP A 397 2.84 -9.00 12.63
CA ASP A 397 4.25 -9.12 12.26
C ASP A 397 4.41 -9.65 10.82
N LEU A 398 5.44 -9.22 10.08
CA LEU A 398 5.71 -9.68 8.72
C LEU A 398 5.89 -11.21 8.66
N ASN A 399 6.66 -11.79 9.57
CA ASN A 399 6.94 -13.23 9.55
C ASN A 399 5.68 -14.04 9.89
N GLU A 400 4.89 -13.57 10.86
CA GLU A 400 3.57 -14.13 11.14
C GLU A 400 2.67 -14.09 9.89
N THR A 401 2.70 -12.98 9.16
CA THR A 401 1.87 -12.76 7.97
C THR A 401 2.27 -13.67 6.80
N VAL A 402 3.57 -13.76 6.51
CA VAL A 402 4.15 -14.65 5.48
C VAL A 402 3.79 -16.10 5.78
N TRP A 403 4.06 -16.58 7.00
CA TRP A 403 3.79 -17.97 7.37
C TRP A 403 2.31 -18.29 7.43
N THR A 404 1.47 -17.35 7.86
CA THR A 404 0.02 -17.53 7.85
C THR A 404 -0.49 -17.68 6.42
N GLU A 405 -0.03 -16.83 5.50
CA GLU A 405 -0.40 -16.94 4.09
C GLU A 405 0.08 -18.26 3.50
N ALA A 406 1.37 -18.57 3.58
CA ALA A 406 1.94 -19.82 3.07
C ALA A 406 1.19 -21.05 3.57
N ARG A 407 0.88 -21.14 4.87
CA ARG A 407 0.13 -22.27 5.46
C ARG A 407 -1.34 -22.30 5.07
N SER A 408 -1.95 -21.16 4.76
CA SER A 408 -3.34 -21.09 4.32
C SER A 408 -3.52 -21.34 2.83
N THR A 409 -2.48 -21.07 2.03
CA THR A 409 -2.48 -21.17 0.56
C THR A 409 -1.46 -22.19 0.06
N LEU A 410 -0.20 -21.78 -0.15
CA LEU A 410 0.83 -22.53 -0.87
C LEU A 410 1.15 -23.91 -0.28
N LEU A 411 0.97 -24.09 1.03
CA LEU A 411 1.25 -25.32 1.74
C LEU A 411 -0.03 -26.08 2.12
N ASN A 412 -1.20 -25.57 1.75
CA ASN A 412 -2.50 -26.15 2.09
C ASN A 412 -3.04 -27.00 0.93
N PRO A 413 -3.13 -28.35 1.09
CA PRO A 413 -3.60 -29.21 0.01
C PRO A 413 -5.03 -28.91 -0.46
N ALA A 414 -5.89 -28.36 0.42
CA ALA A 414 -7.24 -27.96 0.02
C ALA A 414 -7.21 -26.76 -0.93
N TYR A 415 -6.40 -25.75 -0.63
CA TYR A 415 -6.22 -24.60 -1.52
C TYR A 415 -5.60 -25.03 -2.85
N ILE A 416 -4.54 -25.84 -2.78
CA ILE A 416 -3.84 -26.30 -3.99
C ILE A 416 -4.78 -27.12 -4.89
N GLY A 417 -5.58 -28.02 -4.30
CA GLY A 417 -6.56 -28.82 -5.04
C GLY A 417 -7.63 -27.98 -5.75
N GLU A 418 -8.16 -26.94 -5.10
CA GLU A 418 -9.11 -26.02 -5.75
C GLU A 418 -8.44 -25.18 -6.85
N MET A 419 -7.20 -24.72 -6.62
CA MET A 419 -6.43 -24.01 -7.63
C MET A 419 -6.10 -24.88 -8.85
N GLN A 420 -5.89 -26.19 -8.68
CA GLN A 420 -5.70 -27.12 -9.80
C GLN A 420 -6.91 -27.17 -10.74
N ALA A 421 -8.12 -26.82 -10.28
CA ALA A 421 -9.32 -26.74 -11.11
C ALA A 421 -9.37 -25.47 -12.00
N GLY A 422 -8.58 -24.45 -11.70
CA GLY A 422 -8.54 -23.18 -12.44
C GLY A 422 -7.61 -23.16 -13.66
N GLY A 423 -6.95 -24.27 -13.98
CA GLY A 423 -6.17 -24.46 -15.20
C GLY A 423 -4.92 -23.57 -15.30
N ALA A 424 -4.58 -23.13 -16.51
CA ALA A 424 -3.32 -22.43 -16.81
C ALA A 424 -3.12 -21.13 -16.03
N SER A 425 -4.19 -20.35 -15.79
CA SER A 425 -4.11 -19.09 -15.04
C SER A 425 -3.82 -19.33 -13.56
N SER A 426 -4.40 -20.37 -12.96
CA SER A 426 -4.07 -20.76 -11.58
C SER A 426 -2.66 -21.32 -11.46
N ALA A 427 -2.17 -22.04 -12.47
CA ALA A 427 -0.77 -22.46 -12.53
C ALA A 427 0.19 -21.26 -12.56
N GLU A 428 -0.12 -20.23 -13.35
CA GLU A 428 0.70 -18.99 -13.38
C GLU A 428 0.70 -18.27 -12.02
N GLN A 429 -0.43 -18.25 -11.30
CA GLN A 429 -0.49 -17.62 -9.98
C GLN A 429 0.45 -18.29 -8.96
N PHE A 430 0.69 -19.60 -9.06
CA PHE A 430 1.72 -20.27 -8.25
C PHE A 430 3.13 -19.79 -8.63
N ALA A 431 3.45 -19.71 -9.92
CA ALA A 431 4.73 -19.22 -10.39
C ALA A 431 4.99 -17.77 -9.95
N GLU A 432 3.98 -16.90 -10.05
CA GLU A 432 4.02 -15.53 -9.53
C GLU A 432 4.32 -15.49 -8.03
N THR A 433 3.63 -16.30 -7.25
CA THR A 433 3.86 -16.34 -5.80
C THR A 433 5.27 -16.83 -5.46
N PHE A 434 5.87 -17.71 -6.26
CA PHE A 434 7.27 -18.13 -6.12
C PHE A 434 8.23 -16.98 -6.44
N ARG A 435 8.02 -16.25 -7.54
CA ARG A 435 8.80 -15.04 -7.87
C ARG A 435 8.74 -14.01 -6.74
N ASN A 436 7.54 -13.76 -6.20
CA ASN A 436 7.32 -12.84 -5.10
C ASN A 436 8.03 -13.30 -3.81
N THR A 437 8.02 -14.60 -3.53
CA THR A 437 8.73 -15.19 -2.37
C THR A 437 10.24 -14.95 -2.49
N TYR A 438 10.81 -15.16 -3.68
CA TYR A 438 12.21 -14.80 -3.95
C TYR A 438 12.46 -13.29 -3.82
N GLY A 439 11.57 -12.44 -4.35
CA GLY A 439 11.65 -10.99 -4.19
C GLY A 439 11.70 -10.54 -2.74
N TRP A 440 10.84 -11.12 -1.89
CA TRP A 440 10.90 -10.94 -0.43
C TRP A 440 12.23 -11.42 0.16
N ASN A 441 12.71 -12.58 -0.25
CA ASN A 441 13.95 -13.14 0.28
C ASN A 441 15.17 -12.25 -0.02
N VAL A 442 15.20 -11.61 -1.20
CA VAL A 442 16.23 -10.63 -1.58
C VAL A 442 16.13 -9.36 -0.72
N MET A 443 14.92 -8.81 -0.59
CA MET A 443 14.67 -7.51 0.06
C MET A 443 14.79 -7.57 1.59
N LYS A 444 14.21 -8.62 2.17
CA LYS A 444 14.09 -8.85 3.60
C LYS A 444 14.40 -10.32 3.92
N PRO A 445 15.67 -10.75 3.85
CA PRO A 445 16.05 -12.15 4.07
C PRO A 445 15.53 -12.75 5.38
N ALA A 446 15.44 -11.95 6.44
CA ALA A 446 14.91 -12.40 7.74
C ALA A 446 13.41 -12.79 7.73
N ALA A 447 12.68 -12.48 6.65
CA ALA A 447 11.26 -12.83 6.51
C ALA A 447 11.01 -14.17 5.81
N ILE A 448 11.99 -14.64 5.03
CA ILE A 448 11.90 -15.89 4.26
C ILE A 448 13.04 -16.80 4.73
N ASP A 449 12.70 -17.79 5.54
CA ASP A 449 13.68 -18.73 6.08
C ASP A 449 13.82 -20.00 5.20
N ASP A 450 14.87 -20.78 5.45
CA ASP A 450 15.11 -22.04 4.74
C ASP A 450 13.96 -23.04 4.92
N ALA A 451 13.21 -22.96 6.03
CA ALA A 451 12.11 -23.87 6.29
C ALA A 451 10.97 -23.63 5.29
N LEU A 452 10.65 -22.38 4.96
CA LEU A 452 9.66 -22.07 3.94
C LEU A 452 10.06 -22.64 2.58
N TRP A 453 11.31 -22.45 2.13
CA TRP A 453 11.76 -23.02 0.85
C TRP A 453 11.77 -24.54 0.84
N ASN A 454 12.17 -25.16 1.95
CA ASN A 454 12.11 -26.62 2.09
C ASN A 454 10.66 -27.12 2.00
N GLU A 455 9.70 -26.45 2.65
CA GLU A 455 8.29 -26.83 2.55
C GLU A 455 7.72 -26.60 1.14
N LEU A 456 8.11 -25.53 0.46
CA LEU A 456 7.74 -25.30 -0.95
C LEU A 456 8.32 -26.38 -1.86
N TYR A 457 9.58 -26.77 -1.66
CA TYR A 457 10.20 -27.86 -2.40
C TYR A 457 9.45 -29.18 -2.17
N GLU A 458 9.19 -29.54 -0.93
CA GLU A 458 8.50 -30.79 -0.60
C GLU A 458 7.08 -30.83 -1.20
N VAL A 459 6.35 -29.71 -1.16
CA VAL A 459 4.98 -29.65 -1.71
C VAL A 459 4.97 -29.67 -3.23
N TYR A 460 5.81 -28.87 -3.90
CA TYR A 460 5.68 -28.65 -5.36
C TYR A 460 6.63 -29.49 -6.20
N VAL A 461 7.69 -30.07 -5.61
CA VAL A 461 8.68 -30.91 -6.30
C VAL A 461 8.56 -32.36 -5.87
N ASP A 462 8.57 -32.62 -4.55
CA ASP A 462 8.41 -34.00 -4.04
C ASP A 462 6.93 -34.46 -4.04
N ASP A 463 5.99 -33.57 -4.33
CA ASP A 463 4.54 -33.81 -4.27
C ASP A 463 4.12 -34.45 -2.92
N ARG A 464 4.51 -33.83 -1.80
CA ARG A 464 4.29 -34.30 -0.42
C ARG A 464 2.85 -34.79 -0.15
N TYR A 465 1.85 -34.29 -0.87
CA TYR A 465 0.44 -34.62 -0.69
C TYR A 465 -0.10 -35.66 -1.68
N ASP A 466 0.71 -36.14 -2.62
CA ASP A 466 0.32 -37.07 -3.69
C ASP A 466 -0.88 -36.56 -4.51
N ILE A 467 -0.90 -35.26 -4.84
CA ILE A 467 -2.01 -34.61 -5.57
C ILE A 467 -1.69 -34.33 -7.04
N GLY A 468 -0.59 -34.87 -7.55
CA GLY A 468 -0.22 -34.84 -8.96
C GLY A 468 0.21 -33.45 -9.41
N ILE A 469 1.02 -32.76 -8.61
CA ILE A 469 1.50 -31.39 -8.89
C ILE A 469 2.17 -31.31 -10.26
N GLU A 470 3.19 -32.15 -10.51
CA GLU A 470 3.93 -32.13 -11.78
C GLU A 470 3.00 -32.43 -12.96
N ALA A 471 2.07 -33.38 -12.81
CA ALA A 471 1.10 -33.73 -13.85
C ALA A 471 0.11 -32.59 -14.16
N PHE A 472 -0.30 -31.82 -13.15
CA PHE A 472 -1.10 -30.62 -13.33
C PHE A 472 -0.35 -29.57 -14.14
N PHE A 473 0.85 -29.19 -13.72
CA PHE A 473 1.62 -28.16 -14.42
C PHE A 473 1.98 -28.58 -15.84
N ARG A 474 2.45 -29.81 -16.06
CA ARG A 474 2.74 -30.32 -17.41
C ARG A 474 1.55 -30.23 -18.36
N ARG A 475 0.33 -30.41 -17.85
CA ARG A 475 -0.90 -30.38 -18.65
C ARG A 475 -1.40 -28.96 -18.89
N GLU A 476 -1.44 -28.14 -17.85
CA GLU A 476 -2.10 -26.84 -17.88
C GLU A 476 -1.14 -25.70 -18.25
N ASN A 477 0.06 -25.68 -17.67
CA ASN A 477 1.08 -24.66 -17.91
C ASN A 477 2.49 -25.15 -17.49
N PRO A 478 3.25 -25.81 -18.39
CA PRO A 478 4.58 -26.31 -18.07
C PRO A 478 5.58 -25.18 -17.82
N TYR A 479 5.36 -23.99 -18.40
CA TYR A 479 6.21 -22.81 -18.24
C TYR A 479 6.18 -22.26 -16.81
N ALA A 480 5.03 -22.34 -16.13
CA ALA A 480 4.93 -22.00 -14.72
C ALA A 480 5.81 -22.91 -13.84
N LEU A 481 5.90 -24.21 -14.14
CA LEU A 481 6.80 -25.11 -13.39
C LEU A 481 8.28 -24.92 -13.77
N GLN A 482 8.58 -24.58 -15.03
CA GLN A 482 9.93 -24.13 -15.40
C GLN A 482 10.34 -22.90 -14.58
N GLU A 483 9.42 -21.94 -14.39
CA GLU A 483 9.64 -20.75 -13.58
C GLU A 483 9.91 -21.10 -12.12
N MET A 484 9.01 -21.87 -11.49
CA MET A 484 9.11 -22.23 -10.07
C MET A 484 10.44 -22.94 -9.77
N THR A 485 10.85 -23.87 -10.64
CA THR A 485 12.12 -24.59 -10.50
C THR A 485 13.33 -23.66 -10.72
N ALA A 486 13.26 -22.73 -11.70
CA ALA A 486 14.31 -21.75 -11.93
C ALA A 486 14.47 -20.77 -10.75
N VAL A 487 13.37 -20.28 -10.19
CA VAL A 487 13.35 -19.41 -9.00
C VAL A 487 13.98 -20.11 -7.80
N MET A 488 13.61 -21.36 -7.54
CA MET A 488 14.22 -22.16 -6.47
C MET A 488 15.73 -22.32 -6.67
N LEU A 489 16.18 -22.62 -7.89
CA LEU A 489 17.61 -22.76 -8.21
C LEU A 489 18.36 -21.42 -8.12
N GLU A 490 17.74 -20.30 -8.48
CA GLU A 490 18.31 -18.96 -8.30
C GLU A 490 18.46 -18.61 -6.82
N THR A 491 17.46 -18.96 -6.02
CA THR A 491 17.49 -18.78 -4.56
C THR A 491 18.68 -19.51 -3.94
N VAL A 492 18.96 -20.75 -4.38
CA VAL A 492 20.16 -21.49 -3.99
C VAL A 492 21.44 -20.80 -4.50
N ARG A 493 21.48 -20.43 -5.78
CA ARG A 493 22.67 -19.80 -6.41
C ARG A 493 23.06 -18.49 -5.71
N LYS A 494 22.07 -17.71 -5.27
CA LYS A 494 22.25 -16.46 -4.52
C LYS A 494 22.56 -16.66 -3.04
N GLY A 495 22.56 -17.91 -2.55
CA GLY A 495 22.79 -18.24 -1.14
C GLY A 495 21.66 -17.82 -0.21
N LEU A 496 20.44 -17.67 -0.74
CA LEU A 496 19.25 -17.30 0.00
C LEU A 496 18.49 -18.51 0.55
N TRP A 497 18.79 -19.71 0.04
CA TRP A 497 18.29 -20.99 0.53
C TRP A 497 19.42 -22.02 0.60
N ASP A 498 19.64 -22.60 1.78
CA ASP A 498 20.60 -23.69 2.01
C ASP A 498 19.97 -25.07 1.66
N ALA A 499 19.79 -25.30 0.35
CA ALA A 499 19.30 -26.58 -0.16
C ALA A 499 20.39 -27.66 -0.15
N SER A 500 20.00 -28.91 0.15
CA SER A 500 20.91 -30.05 0.00
C SER A 500 21.29 -30.29 -1.47
N GLN A 501 22.48 -30.86 -1.70
CA GLN A 501 22.94 -31.21 -3.05
C GLN A 501 21.94 -32.13 -3.79
N GLN A 502 21.22 -32.97 -3.06
CA GLN A 502 20.18 -33.82 -3.64
C GLN A 502 18.98 -32.99 -4.15
N GLN A 503 18.49 -32.04 -3.36
CA GLN A 503 17.40 -31.15 -3.78
C GLN A 503 17.81 -30.34 -5.02
N VAL A 504 19.04 -29.81 -5.04
CA VAL A 504 19.58 -29.06 -6.18
C VAL A 504 19.63 -29.92 -7.45
N ALA A 505 20.13 -31.16 -7.34
CA ALA A 505 20.20 -32.08 -8.47
C ALA A 505 18.80 -32.45 -9.01
N VAL A 506 17.83 -32.72 -8.13
CA VAL A 506 16.44 -33.03 -8.51
C VAL A 506 15.79 -31.83 -9.21
N LEU A 507 15.93 -30.63 -8.66
CA LEU A 507 15.42 -29.40 -9.28
C LEU A 507 16.03 -29.16 -10.66
N ALA A 508 17.36 -29.28 -10.80
CA ALA A 508 18.04 -29.07 -12.06
C ALA A 508 17.63 -30.11 -13.12
N GLU A 509 17.48 -31.39 -12.73
CA GLU A 509 16.99 -32.44 -13.62
C GLU A 509 15.54 -32.18 -14.05
N LEU A 510 14.65 -31.83 -13.12
CA LEU A 510 13.26 -31.50 -13.43
C LEU A 510 13.17 -30.31 -14.38
N HIS A 511 13.86 -29.21 -14.06
CA HIS A 511 13.87 -28.00 -14.88
C HIS A 511 14.35 -28.28 -16.31
N THR A 512 15.51 -28.93 -16.45
CA THR A 512 16.10 -29.21 -17.77
C THR A 512 15.24 -30.17 -18.60
N ARG A 513 14.57 -31.14 -17.97
CA ARG A 513 13.62 -32.04 -18.63
C ARG A 513 12.37 -31.29 -19.12
N LEU A 514 11.83 -30.36 -18.33
CA LEU A 514 10.69 -29.55 -18.74
C LEU A 514 11.03 -28.67 -19.95
N VAL A 515 12.22 -28.09 -20.00
CA VAL A 515 12.67 -27.27 -21.13
C VAL A 515 12.93 -28.14 -22.38
N GLU A 516 13.46 -29.34 -22.22
CA GLU A 516 13.61 -30.29 -23.34
C GLU A 516 12.26 -30.72 -23.92
N GLU A 517 11.26 -30.97 -23.08
CA GLU A 517 9.96 -31.49 -23.51
C GLU A 517 9.01 -30.42 -24.07
N PHE A 518 9.02 -29.22 -23.49
CA PHE A 518 8.04 -28.16 -23.78
C PHE A 518 8.63 -26.89 -24.39
N GLU A 519 9.94 -26.90 -24.69
CA GLU A 519 10.70 -25.71 -25.07
C GLU A 519 10.77 -24.68 -23.93
N ALA A 520 11.65 -23.67 -24.05
CA ALA A 520 11.83 -22.69 -22.98
C ALA A 520 10.71 -21.63 -22.98
N GLY A 521 10.06 -21.42 -21.82
CA GLY A 521 9.02 -20.40 -21.64
C GLY A 521 9.52 -18.94 -21.59
N CYS A 522 10.85 -18.74 -21.55
CA CYS A 522 11.55 -17.46 -21.60
C CYS A 522 10.99 -16.30 -20.75
N SER A 523 11.00 -16.50 -19.43
CA SER A 523 10.89 -15.45 -18.42
C SER A 523 12.26 -14.85 -18.04
N GLY A 524 12.25 -13.95 -17.05
CA GLY A 524 13.44 -13.43 -16.37
C GLY A 524 14.33 -14.51 -15.76
N PHE A 525 13.75 -15.57 -15.17
CA PHE A 525 14.51 -16.65 -14.54
C PHE A 525 14.87 -17.79 -15.50
N VAL A 526 14.16 -17.96 -16.62
CA VAL A 526 14.40 -19.07 -17.54
C VAL A 526 15.41 -18.72 -18.64
N CYS A 527 15.21 -17.60 -19.36
CA CYS A 527 16.06 -17.24 -20.51
C CYS A 527 16.94 -16.01 -20.27
N ASP A 528 16.49 -15.03 -19.49
CA ASP A 528 17.18 -13.74 -19.29
C ASP A 528 18.00 -13.69 -17.99
N ASN A 529 18.70 -14.80 -17.71
CA ASN A 529 19.67 -14.91 -16.62
C ASN A 529 20.75 -15.93 -16.98
N ALA A 530 21.85 -15.47 -17.60
CA ALA A 530 22.87 -16.36 -18.16
C ALA A 530 23.67 -17.10 -17.07
N THR A 531 23.81 -16.46 -15.91
CA THR A 531 24.53 -17.04 -14.76
C THR A 531 23.72 -18.17 -14.13
N LEU A 532 22.41 -17.99 -13.99
CA LEU A 532 21.50 -19.05 -13.55
C LEU A 532 21.45 -20.20 -14.54
N ALA A 533 21.30 -19.92 -15.85
CA ALA A 533 21.30 -20.96 -16.86
C ALA A 533 22.59 -21.81 -16.83
N SER A 534 23.74 -21.18 -16.59
CA SER A 534 25.01 -21.88 -16.43
C SER A 534 25.03 -22.76 -15.17
N PHE A 535 24.57 -22.22 -14.04
CA PHE A 535 24.44 -22.96 -12.78
C PHE A 535 23.54 -24.18 -12.93
N ILE A 536 22.34 -24.03 -13.51
CA ILE A 536 21.40 -25.15 -13.74
C ILE A 536 22.05 -26.23 -14.61
N ALA A 537 22.74 -25.84 -15.68
CA ALA A 537 23.42 -26.79 -16.57
C ALA A 537 24.60 -27.52 -15.90
N GLU A 538 25.23 -26.93 -14.89
CA GLU A 538 26.29 -27.57 -14.10
C GLU A 538 25.76 -28.57 -13.08
N GLN A 539 24.54 -28.37 -12.59
CA GLN A 539 23.88 -29.26 -11.62
C GLN A 539 23.08 -30.40 -12.29
N ALA A 540 22.74 -30.27 -13.57
CA ALA A 540 21.96 -31.25 -14.32
C ALA A 540 22.83 -32.41 -14.88
N PRO A 541 22.21 -33.58 -15.18
CA PRO A 541 22.85 -34.65 -15.95
C PRO A 541 23.41 -34.16 -17.29
N ALA A 542 24.56 -34.68 -17.72
CA ALA A 542 25.32 -34.15 -18.85
C ALA A 542 24.58 -34.17 -20.20
N ASP A 543 23.71 -35.16 -20.41
CA ASP A 543 22.84 -35.28 -21.58
C ASP A 543 21.75 -34.20 -21.60
N LEU A 544 21.05 -34.01 -20.47
CA LEU A 544 20.03 -32.97 -20.32
C LEU A 544 20.64 -31.56 -20.38
N ALA A 545 21.80 -31.34 -19.75
CA ALA A 545 22.51 -30.07 -19.79
C ALA A 545 22.85 -29.62 -21.21
N ALA A 546 23.27 -30.56 -22.07
CA ALA A 546 23.54 -30.26 -23.47
C ALA A 546 22.27 -29.94 -24.26
N SER A 547 21.14 -30.58 -23.94
CA SER A 547 19.83 -30.31 -24.54
C SER A 547 19.31 -28.93 -24.14
N TYR A 548 19.31 -28.67 -22.83
CA TYR A 548 18.90 -27.41 -22.22
C TYR A 548 19.60 -26.20 -22.84
N ARG A 549 20.94 -26.23 -22.96
CA ARG A 549 21.70 -25.13 -23.58
C ARG A 549 21.30 -24.87 -25.03
N ARG A 550 20.97 -25.92 -25.80
CA ARG A 550 20.52 -25.75 -27.20
C ARG A 550 19.14 -25.12 -27.26
N GLU A 551 18.20 -25.55 -26.42
CA GLU A 551 16.85 -25.00 -26.42
C GLU A 551 16.82 -23.55 -25.94
N LEU A 552 17.61 -23.19 -24.91
CA LEU A 552 17.78 -21.78 -24.52
C LEU A 552 18.35 -20.93 -25.65
N GLN A 553 19.40 -21.41 -26.33
CA GLN A 553 20.00 -20.68 -27.45
C GLN A 553 18.99 -20.49 -28.59
N ARG A 554 18.19 -21.52 -28.90
CA ARG A 554 17.11 -21.43 -29.89
C ARG A 554 16.10 -20.37 -29.49
N ALA A 555 15.58 -20.44 -28.26
CA ALA A 555 14.55 -19.53 -27.78
C ALA A 555 15.01 -18.06 -27.78
N VAL A 556 16.24 -17.79 -27.33
CA VAL A 556 16.84 -16.45 -27.39
C VAL A 556 16.98 -15.98 -28.85
N THR A 557 17.46 -16.83 -29.77
CA THR A 557 17.59 -16.46 -31.19
C THR A 557 16.23 -16.12 -31.81
N THR A 558 15.21 -16.92 -31.57
CA THR A 558 13.84 -16.68 -32.06
C THR A 558 13.25 -15.39 -31.47
N SER A 559 13.51 -15.09 -30.19
CA SER A 559 13.05 -13.83 -29.58
C SER A 559 13.71 -12.59 -30.21
N VAL A 560 14.98 -12.66 -30.58
CA VAL A 560 15.69 -11.58 -31.28
C VAL A 560 15.16 -11.40 -32.71
N GLU A 561 14.88 -12.49 -33.42
CA GLU A 561 14.27 -12.43 -34.77
C GLU A 561 12.86 -11.80 -34.72
N LEU A 562 12.04 -12.16 -33.73
CA LEU A 562 10.72 -11.56 -33.52
C LEU A 562 10.80 -10.10 -33.06
N ALA A 563 11.80 -9.73 -32.27
CA ALA A 563 12.07 -8.34 -31.91
C ALA A 563 12.45 -7.53 -33.16
N ASP A 564 13.34 -8.03 -34.02
CA ASP A 564 13.69 -7.38 -35.29
C ASP A 564 12.49 -7.27 -36.24
N GLU A 565 11.61 -8.29 -36.32
CA GLU A 565 10.39 -8.25 -37.15
C GLU A 565 9.30 -7.31 -36.58
N SER A 566 9.18 -7.21 -35.26
CA SER A 566 8.23 -6.30 -34.59
C SER A 566 8.71 -4.84 -34.59
N VAL A 567 10.03 -4.61 -34.68
CA VAL A 567 10.63 -3.28 -34.90
C VAL A 567 10.37 -2.75 -36.34
N VAL A 568 9.94 -3.59 -37.29
CA VAL A 568 9.53 -3.14 -38.65
C VAL A 568 8.16 -2.43 -38.65
N LEU A 569 7.50 -2.28 -37.49
CA LEU A 569 6.32 -1.45 -37.31
C LEU A 569 6.56 -0.31 -36.29
N ALA A 570 7.72 0.35 -36.32
CA ALA A 570 7.85 1.71 -35.82
C ALA A 570 8.96 2.48 -36.53
N GLU A 571 8.69 3.75 -36.79
CA GLU A 571 9.60 4.80 -37.29
C GLU A 571 9.77 4.90 -38.82
N GLN A 572 8.74 5.43 -39.49
CA GLN A 572 9.01 6.43 -40.53
C GLN A 572 9.49 7.70 -39.83
N GLU A 573 10.80 7.94 -39.92
CA GLU A 573 11.56 9.08 -39.43
C GLU A 573 10.78 10.41 -39.50
N ALA A 574 10.44 10.94 -38.33
CA ALA A 574 10.15 12.37 -38.18
C ALA A 574 11.50 13.11 -38.11
N GLU A 575 12.14 13.32 -39.26
CA GLU A 575 13.25 14.27 -39.38
C GLU A 575 12.79 15.65 -38.92
N THR A 576 13.39 16.13 -37.83
CA THR A 576 13.30 17.51 -37.36
C THR A 576 13.82 18.48 -38.41
N ARG A 577 12.91 19.15 -39.14
CA ARG A 577 13.21 20.39 -39.86
C ARG A 577 12.93 21.59 -38.95
N PRO A 578 13.79 22.63 -38.97
CA PRO A 578 13.60 23.81 -38.14
C PRO A 578 12.33 24.56 -38.55
N ALA A 579 11.67 25.15 -37.56
CA ALA A 579 10.40 25.84 -37.69
C ALA A 579 10.50 27.04 -38.66
N ASP A 580 10.03 26.84 -39.89
CA ASP A 580 9.62 27.92 -40.79
C ASP A 580 8.11 28.12 -40.68
N THR A 581 7.72 29.17 -39.94
CA THR A 581 6.37 29.71 -39.92
C THR A 581 6.04 30.37 -41.26
N ALA A 582 5.64 29.58 -42.25
CA ALA A 582 4.82 30.04 -43.37
C ALA A 582 4.21 28.86 -44.15
N ALA A 583 2.93 29.02 -44.51
CA ALA A 583 2.18 28.22 -45.49
C ALA A 583 1.50 26.91 -45.02
N ASN A 584 0.34 27.05 -44.35
CA ASN A 584 -0.83 26.26 -44.74
C ASN A 584 -2.14 26.99 -44.40
N ARG A 585 -2.49 28.00 -45.22
CA ARG A 585 -3.87 28.52 -45.30
C ARG A 585 -4.52 27.86 -46.52
N PRO A 586 -5.73 27.29 -46.42
CA PRO A 586 -6.46 26.85 -47.61
C PRO A 586 -6.70 28.06 -48.51
N GLY A 587 -6.30 27.96 -49.79
CA GLY A 587 -6.43 29.06 -50.75
C GLY A 587 -7.88 29.52 -50.92
N PRO A 588 -8.11 30.81 -51.24
CA PRO A 588 -9.43 31.46 -51.21
C PRO A 588 -10.47 30.82 -52.17
N ALA A 589 -10.02 30.06 -53.16
CA ALA A 589 -10.91 29.34 -54.07
C ALA A 589 -11.65 28.16 -53.40
N ARG A 590 -11.02 27.42 -52.48
CA ARG A 590 -11.64 26.24 -51.85
C ARG A 590 -12.67 26.62 -50.77
N ALA A 591 -12.43 27.71 -50.05
CA ALA A 591 -13.40 28.27 -49.10
C ALA A 591 -14.64 28.85 -49.80
N ALA A 592 -14.47 29.46 -50.99
CA ALA A 592 -15.59 29.95 -51.79
C ALA A 592 -16.49 28.81 -52.30
N TRP A 593 -15.91 27.68 -52.74
CA TRP A 593 -16.67 26.51 -53.19
C TRP A 593 -17.45 25.82 -52.07
N LEU A 594 -16.89 25.74 -50.85
CA LEU A 594 -17.64 25.24 -49.69
C LEU A 594 -18.81 26.17 -49.32
N GLY A 595 -18.60 27.49 -49.37
CA GLY A 595 -19.66 28.47 -49.13
C GLY A 595 -20.82 28.34 -50.13
N VAL A 596 -20.52 28.19 -51.41
CA VAL A 596 -21.54 28.00 -52.46
C VAL A 596 -22.29 26.68 -52.30
N ALA A 597 -21.61 25.59 -51.93
CA ALA A 597 -22.25 24.29 -51.69
C ALA A 597 -23.23 24.32 -50.50
N VAL A 598 -22.86 25.00 -49.41
CA VAL A 598 -23.72 25.16 -48.23
C VAL A 598 -24.94 26.03 -48.55
N VAL A 599 -24.77 27.13 -49.29
CA VAL A 599 -25.89 27.99 -49.71
C VAL A 599 -26.83 27.26 -50.66
N ALA A 600 -26.30 26.45 -51.59
CA ALA A 600 -27.13 25.63 -52.49
C ALA A 600 -27.92 24.57 -51.72
N ALA A 601 -27.30 23.90 -50.74
CA ALA A 601 -27.99 22.94 -49.89
C ALA A 601 -29.12 23.58 -49.07
N LEU A 602 -28.87 24.76 -48.48
CA LEU A 602 -29.90 25.52 -47.75
C LEU A 602 -31.03 25.99 -48.67
N PHE A 603 -30.74 26.36 -49.92
CA PHE A 603 -31.75 26.75 -50.89
C PHE A 603 -32.65 25.56 -51.32
N VAL A 604 -32.07 24.37 -51.49
CA VAL A 604 -32.82 23.14 -51.77
C VAL A 604 -33.73 22.77 -50.59
N VAL A 605 -33.25 22.90 -49.35
CA VAL A 605 -34.06 22.68 -48.14
C VAL A 605 -35.20 23.71 -48.07
N ALA A 606 -34.93 24.99 -48.34
CA ALA A 606 -35.96 26.03 -48.37
C ALA A 606 -37.03 25.78 -49.45
N LEU A 607 -36.64 25.32 -50.64
CA LEU A 607 -37.56 24.94 -51.71
C LEU A 607 -38.42 23.73 -51.33
N LEU A 608 -37.85 22.73 -50.65
CA LEU A 608 -38.59 21.58 -50.16
C LEU A 608 -39.61 21.97 -49.08
N VAL A 609 -39.24 22.88 -48.17
CA VAL A 609 -40.14 23.41 -47.14
C VAL A 609 -41.27 24.26 -47.77
N LEU A 610 -40.96 25.10 -48.76
CA LEU A 610 -41.96 25.89 -49.50
C LEU A 610 -42.90 25.03 -50.34
N ARG A 611 -42.39 23.95 -50.94
CA ARG A 611 -43.20 22.99 -51.71
C ARG A 611 -44.12 22.18 -50.80
N ARG A 612 -43.67 21.83 -49.58
CA ARG A 612 -44.50 21.17 -48.57
C ARG A 612 -45.61 22.09 -48.06
N ARG A 613 -45.32 23.38 -47.83
CA ARG A 613 -46.33 24.38 -47.40
C ARG A 613 -47.38 24.70 -48.47
N ARG A 614 -47.03 24.64 -49.76
CA ARG A 614 -47.99 24.79 -50.89
C ARG A 614 -48.85 23.54 -51.16
N SER A 615 -48.59 22.40 -50.51
CA SER A 615 -49.45 21.21 -50.59
C SER A 615 -50.48 21.09 -49.46
N THR A 616 -50.50 22.08 -48.55
CA THR A 616 -51.39 22.14 -47.37
C THR A 616 -52.25 23.41 -47.33
N THR A 617 -52.49 24.00 -48.51
CA THR A 617 -53.55 24.97 -48.85
C THR A 617 -53.99 24.63 -50.25
#